data_AF-A0A5C5W0J5-F1
#
_entry.id   AF-A0A5C5W0J5-F1
#
_cell.length_a   1.000
_cell.length_b   1.000
_cell.length_c   1.000
_cell.angle_alpha   90.00
_cell.angle_beta   90.00
_cell.angle_gamma   90.00
#
_symmetry.space_group_name_H-M   'P 1'
#
loop_
_entity.id
_entity.type
_entity.pdbx_description
1 polymer ?
#
loop_
_entity_poly.entity_id
_entity_poly.type
_entity_poly.pdbx_seq_one_letter_code
_entity_poly.pdbx_strand_id
1 'polypeptide(L)'
;MSSIKPAGRAPQLLVALYAAALFLPFLGSGRTLTHHEGMVTVPALRMLEDGAWIVPRYAAGWWLDKPPLANWVTAGVFALSGGFSETAARLPAALSAVGLAVLMATLARRFYGDATGLMAGLVQATCVYALMQGRLGEIDMLFALLIAAAHVVLALQWGRGDLKLSLAAGVAFHTLAGLAVLTKGLVAVPLLGATIIAFAIIRRSFKPVAAVFLTPGIVSFLAVTIAWHVGAYAVAGDEAIEQWRYNYLERFGGKFHLVSEPWFTYFTSIPWLMAPWTVALLIGAKWLWRDARRPDAQLEKFLWCWFLGGLVFLSLSAFKHKHYCLPILPPLAILTAKVVQVHLQRVPVHAPRFYAIVFAVIVIAFAVVNAFVMPKRDPRRPLVDFVRTQTSRLPAEAKLLVVGLGQHAAYPYIQHACRYVDDPPQVKAIVNDPAQQPLYVLTLAAHLDTAEKEGLAFEVVATEPESKKTPPPKRLVLVKPRATSD
;
A
#
# COMPACT_ATOMS: atom_id res chain seq x y z
N MET A 1 1.66 22.64 -36.61
CA MET A 1 1.31 22.85 -35.20
C MET A 1 -0.21 22.94 -35.10
N SER A 2 -0.91 21.85 -34.73
CA SER A 2 -2.36 21.91 -34.50
C SER A 2 -2.62 22.36 -33.07
N SER A 3 -3.32 23.49 -32.95
CA SER A 3 -3.80 24.06 -31.69
C SER A 3 -4.69 23.05 -30.96
N ILE A 4 -4.28 22.67 -29.75
CA ILE A 4 -5.06 21.80 -28.86
C ILE A 4 -6.22 22.63 -28.33
N LYS A 5 -7.45 22.37 -28.80
CA LYS A 5 -8.64 22.82 -28.06
C LYS A 5 -8.56 22.26 -26.63
N PRO A 6 -8.79 23.05 -25.58
CA PRO A 6 -8.79 22.54 -24.21
C PRO A 6 -9.89 21.48 -24.10
N ALA A 7 -9.48 20.22 -24.03
CA ALA A 7 -10.39 19.10 -24.03
C ALA A 7 -11.08 19.05 -22.64
N GLY A 8 -12.42 19.15 -22.60
CA GLY A 8 -13.19 19.28 -21.35
C GLY A 8 -12.88 18.17 -20.33
N ARG A 9 -12.88 18.44 -19.02
CA ARG A 9 -12.48 17.48 -17.96
C ARG A 9 -13.46 16.30 -17.72
N ALA A 10 -14.46 16.13 -18.59
CA ALA A 10 -15.57 15.20 -18.43
C ALA A 10 -15.14 13.73 -18.16
N PRO A 11 -14.24 13.08 -18.94
CA PRO A 11 -13.94 11.68 -18.71
C PRO A 11 -13.16 11.45 -17.41
N GLN A 12 -12.25 12.34 -17.02
CA GLN A 12 -11.53 12.20 -15.75
C GLN A 12 -12.45 12.37 -14.54
N LEU A 13 -13.39 13.32 -14.61
CA LEU A 13 -14.36 13.52 -13.55
C LEU A 13 -15.26 12.29 -13.38
N LEU A 14 -15.76 11.72 -14.48
CA LEU A 14 -16.57 10.50 -14.44
C LEU A 14 -15.79 9.31 -13.87
N VAL A 15 -14.52 9.14 -14.27
CA VAL A 15 -13.64 8.12 -13.69
C VAL A 15 -13.41 8.36 -12.20
N ALA A 16 -13.17 9.61 -11.80
CA ALA A 16 -12.97 9.96 -10.39
C ALA A 16 -14.22 9.64 -9.55
N LEU A 17 -15.41 10.03 -10.02
CA LEU A 17 -16.68 9.74 -9.34
C LEU A 17 -16.95 8.24 -9.25
N TYR A 18 -16.73 7.50 -10.34
CA TYR A 18 -16.90 6.05 -10.36
C TYR A 18 -15.92 5.33 -9.43
N ALA A 19 -14.63 5.68 -9.48
CA ALA A 19 -13.62 5.12 -8.59
C ALA A 19 -13.88 5.51 -7.13
N ALA A 20 -14.31 6.75 -6.86
CA ALA A 20 -14.70 7.19 -5.53
C ALA A 20 -15.89 6.37 -4.98
N ALA A 21 -16.88 6.08 -5.82
CA ALA A 21 -18.02 5.23 -5.45
C ALA A 21 -17.61 3.77 -5.11
N LEU A 22 -16.51 3.27 -5.68
CA LEU A 22 -15.94 1.98 -5.31
C LEU A 22 -15.14 2.05 -4.00
N PHE A 23 -14.24 3.03 -3.89
CA PHE A 23 -13.19 3.00 -2.88
C PHE A 23 -13.52 3.73 -1.58
N LEU A 24 -14.42 4.72 -1.58
CA LEU A 24 -14.69 5.54 -0.38
C LEU A 24 -15.82 5.02 0.53
N PRO A 25 -16.95 4.47 0.03
CA PRO A 25 -18.02 3.99 0.89
C PRO A 25 -17.55 2.85 1.81
N PHE A 26 -18.05 2.79 3.04
CA PHE A 26 -17.83 1.67 3.99
C PHE A 26 -16.36 1.39 4.36
N LEU A 27 -15.43 2.33 4.18
CA LEU A 27 -13.99 2.11 4.45
C LEU A 27 -13.72 1.65 5.89
N GLY A 28 -14.42 2.25 6.87
CA GLY A 28 -14.29 1.89 8.28
C GLY A 28 -15.37 0.97 8.84
N SER A 29 -16.29 0.47 8.01
CA SER A 29 -17.35 -0.45 8.47
C SER A 29 -17.20 -1.86 7.91
N GLY A 30 -16.32 -2.08 6.93
CA GLY A 30 -16.13 -3.37 6.27
C GLY A 30 -15.50 -4.44 7.15
N ARG A 31 -14.36 -4.16 7.79
CA ARG A 31 -13.61 -5.10 8.66
C ARG A 31 -12.56 -4.37 9.47
N THR A 32 -12.15 -4.94 10.60
CA THR A 32 -11.00 -4.48 11.37
C THR A 32 -9.69 -4.58 10.59
N LEU A 33 -8.68 -3.81 11.01
CA LEU A 33 -7.38 -3.74 10.36
C LEU A 33 -6.68 -5.10 10.35
N THR A 34 -6.02 -5.41 9.23
CA THR A 34 -5.07 -6.53 9.17
C THR A 34 -3.77 -6.16 9.87
N HIS A 35 -2.92 -7.17 10.11
CA HIS A 35 -1.56 -6.94 10.59
C HIS A 35 -0.75 -6.02 9.65
N HIS A 36 -0.85 -6.21 8.33
CA HIS A 36 -0.16 -5.34 7.35
C HIS A 36 -0.69 -3.89 7.36
N GLU A 37 -1.99 -3.68 7.58
CA GLU A 37 -2.54 -2.32 7.80
C GLU A 37 -2.00 -1.71 9.10
N GLY A 38 -1.80 -2.53 10.13
CA GLY A 38 -1.14 -2.15 11.37
C GLY A 38 0.29 -1.65 11.18
N MET A 39 1.07 -2.26 10.27
CA MET A 39 2.45 -1.83 9.94
C MET A 39 2.54 -0.38 9.41
N VAL A 40 1.44 0.16 8.88
CA VAL A 40 1.36 1.58 8.47
C VAL A 40 0.72 2.43 9.56
N THR A 41 -0.36 1.92 10.15
CA THR A 41 -1.21 2.63 11.12
C THR A 41 -0.50 2.87 12.44
N VAL A 42 0.16 1.86 12.99
CA VAL A 42 0.78 1.94 14.32
C VAL A 42 1.90 2.99 14.34
N PRO A 43 2.87 2.99 13.41
CA PRO A 43 3.87 4.06 13.39
C PRO A 43 3.26 5.43 13.15
N ALA A 44 2.21 5.52 12.33
CA ALA A 44 1.53 6.80 12.10
C ALA A 44 0.88 7.36 13.38
N LEU A 45 0.32 6.51 14.24
CA LEU A 45 -0.18 6.92 15.56
C LEU A 45 0.95 7.33 16.49
N ARG A 46 2.01 6.52 16.55
CA ARG A 46 3.19 6.80 17.38
C ARG A 46 3.83 8.14 17.07
N MET A 47 3.94 8.49 15.79
CA MET A 47 4.44 9.80 15.35
C MET A 47 3.65 10.98 15.91
N LEU A 48 2.33 10.84 16.06
CA LEU A 48 1.48 11.86 16.65
C LEU A 48 1.59 11.88 18.18
N GLU A 49 1.85 10.74 18.81
CA GLU A 49 2.00 10.61 20.26
C GLU A 49 3.35 11.13 20.77
N ASP A 50 4.46 10.80 20.09
CA ASP A 50 5.82 11.05 20.58
C ASP A 50 6.65 12.02 19.72
N GLY A 51 6.12 12.46 18.57
CA GLY A 51 6.79 13.39 17.68
C GLY A 51 7.98 12.80 16.91
N ALA A 52 8.18 11.48 16.90
CA ALA A 52 9.27 10.84 16.18
C ALA A 52 9.00 10.72 14.67
N TRP A 53 9.08 11.84 13.93
CA TRP A 53 8.75 11.88 12.49
C TRP A 53 9.82 11.29 11.55
N ILE A 54 11.09 11.26 11.97
CA ILE A 54 12.19 10.77 11.15
C ILE A 54 12.25 9.24 11.15
N VAL A 55 12.41 8.63 12.32
CA VAL A 55 12.28 7.17 12.50
C VAL A 55 11.08 6.95 13.41
N PRO A 56 9.93 6.56 12.86
CA PRO A 56 8.77 6.33 13.70
C PRO A 56 8.98 5.08 14.53
N ARG A 57 8.20 4.93 15.60
CA ARG A 57 8.24 3.73 16.44
C ARG A 57 7.18 2.74 16.03
N TYR A 58 7.49 1.47 16.17
CA TYR A 58 6.51 0.40 16.12
C TYR A 58 6.60 -0.32 17.45
N ALA A 59 5.58 -0.17 18.29
CA ALA A 59 5.65 -0.50 19.72
C ALA A 59 6.75 0.27 20.46
N ALA A 60 7.57 -0.42 21.26
CA ALA A 60 8.68 0.19 21.99
C ALA A 60 9.92 0.46 21.10
N GLY A 61 10.03 -0.18 19.94
CA GLY A 61 11.22 -0.14 19.08
C GLY A 61 11.11 0.78 17.86
N TRP A 62 12.23 0.96 17.16
CA TRP A 62 12.28 1.71 15.91
C TRP A 62 11.63 0.95 14.75
N TRP A 63 10.90 1.67 13.90
CA TRP A 63 10.35 1.14 12.65
C TRP A 63 11.29 1.49 11.48
N LEU A 64 12.18 0.55 11.16
CA LEU A 64 13.21 0.72 10.11
C LEU A 64 12.98 -0.17 8.88
N ASP A 65 11.93 -0.99 8.90
CA ASP A 65 11.56 -1.90 7.80
C ASP A 65 11.32 -1.18 6.48
N LYS A 66 10.68 -0.01 6.54
CA LYS A 66 10.28 0.79 5.39
C LYS A 66 10.46 2.28 5.68
N PRO A 67 10.83 3.09 4.68
CA PRO A 67 10.82 4.54 4.82
C PRO A 67 9.39 5.08 5.07
N PRO A 68 9.26 6.29 5.65
CA PRO A 68 8.08 6.66 6.42
C PRO A 68 6.98 7.38 5.62
N LEU A 69 7.09 7.56 4.29
CA LEU A 69 6.12 8.39 3.55
C LEU A 69 4.67 7.89 3.71
N ALA A 70 4.45 6.58 3.70
CA ALA A 70 3.11 6.03 3.93
C ALA A 70 2.61 6.33 5.35
N ASN A 71 3.51 6.27 6.34
CA ASN A 71 3.19 6.62 7.73
C ASN A 71 2.92 8.13 7.87
N TRP A 72 3.70 8.99 7.20
CA TRP A 72 3.51 10.45 7.17
C TRP A 72 2.14 10.84 6.61
N VAL A 73 1.77 10.26 5.46
CA VAL A 73 0.46 10.53 4.84
C VAL A 73 -0.66 10.05 5.76
N THR A 74 -0.52 8.87 6.37
CA THR A 74 -1.51 8.32 7.29
C THR A 74 -1.65 9.15 8.56
N ALA A 75 -0.53 9.58 9.17
CA ALA A 75 -0.49 10.44 10.34
C ALA A 75 -1.12 11.81 10.04
N GLY A 76 -0.86 12.37 8.86
CA GLY A 76 -1.53 13.60 8.40
C GLY A 76 -3.04 13.44 8.31
N VAL A 77 -3.54 12.31 7.80
CA VAL A 77 -4.98 12.02 7.79
C VAL A 77 -5.53 11.89 9.21
N PHE A 78 -4.85 11.22 10.13
CA PHE A 78 -5.26 11.15 11.53
C PHE A 78 -5.32 12.54 12.18
N ALA A 79 -4.30 13.37 11.98
CA ALA A 79 -4.29 14.74 12.50
C ALA A 79 -5.47 15.57 11.98
N LEU A 80 -5.82 15.44 10.69
CA LEU A 80 -6.93 16.17 10.08
C LEU A 80 -8.32 15.61 10.43
N SER A 81 -8.42 14.32 10.78
CA SER A 81 -9.69 13.65 11.09
C SER A 81 -9.98 13.53 12.59
N GLY A 82 -9.08 14.02 13.45
CA GLY A 82 -9.24 13.98 14.90
C GLY A 82 -8.80 12.66 15.55
N GLY A 83 -7.96 11.87 14.87
CA GLY A 83 -7.31 10.68 15.41
C GLY A 83 -7.57 9.40 14.61
N PHE A 84 -7.37 8.27 15.28
CA PHE A 84 -7.52 6.96 14.67
C PHE A 84 -8.98 6.65 14.29
N SER A 85 -9.17 6.23 13.05
CA SER A 85 -10.32 5.43 12.65
C SER A 85 -9.92 4.49 11.51
N GLU A 86 -10.63 3.38 11.34
CA GLU A 86 -10.41 2.47 10.21
C GLU A 86 -10.59 3.16 8.85
N THR A 87 -11.53 4.11 8.77
CA THR A 87 -11.72 4.96 7.57
C THR A 87 -10.47 5.80 7.31
N ALA A 88 -9.99 6.51 8.32
CA ALA A 88 -8.82 7.37 8.21
C ALA A 88 -7.55 6.57 7.83
N ALA A 89 -7.38 5.38 8.41
CA ALA A 89 -6.24 4.50 8.12
C ALA A 89 -6.22 4.00 6.66
N ARG A 90 -7.39 3.82 6.04
CA ARG A 90 -7.54 3.32 4.66
C ARG A 90 -7.68 4.43 3.62
N LEU A 91 -7.98 5.66 4.03
CA LEU A 91 -8.22 6.78 3.13
C LEU A 91 -7.02 7.06 2.20
N PRO A 92 -5.74 7.03 2.64
CA PRO A 92 -4.60 7.20 1.75
C PRO A 92 -4.58 6.20 0.58
N ALA A 93 -4.85 4.92 0.85
CA ALA A 93 -4.89 3.87 -0.16
C ALA A 93 -6.08 4.04 -1.12
N ALA A 94 -7.25 4.39 -0.60
CA ALA A 94 -8.45 4.65 -1.40
C ALA A 94 -8.27 5.84 -2.35
N LEU A 95 -7.72 6.95 -1.86
CA LEU A 95 -7.39 8.11 -2.69
C LEU A 95 -6.29 7.77 -3.71
N SER A 96 -5.33 6.93 -3.35
CA SER A 96 -4.30 6.45 -4.28
C SER A 96 -4.89 5.62 -5.41
N ALA A 97 -5.88 4.77 -5.12
CA ALA A 97 -6.59 3.98 -6.15
C ALA A 97 -7.41 4.87 -7.10
N VAL A 98 -8.12 5.87 -6.56
CA VAL A 98 -8.83 6.89 -7.36
C VAL A 98 -7.84 7.66 -8.23
N GLY A 99 -6.74 8.14 -7.65
CA GLY A 99 -5.68 8.85 -8.35
C GLY A 99 -5.08 8.02 -9.49
N LEU A 100 -4.85 6.73 -9.26
CA LEU A 100 -4.30 5.81 -10.26
C LEU A 100 -5.29 5.60 -11.44
N ALA A 101 -6.58 5.46 -11.15
CA ALA A 101 -7.62 5.37 -12.19
C ALA A 101 -7.69 6.64 -13.05
N VAL A 102 -7.69 7.81 -12.41
CA VAL A 102 -7.70 9.11 -13.10
C VAL A 102 -6.42 9.33 -13.91
N LEU A 103 -5.28 8.89 -13.38
CA LEU A 103 -3.98 8.99 -14.05
C LEU A 103 -3.94 8.14 -15.33
N MET A 104 -4.38 6.87 -15.26
CA MET A 104 -4.45 6.00 -16.45
C MET A 104 -5.46 6.53 -17.47
N ALA A 105 -6.61 7.05 -17.02
CA ALA A 105 -7.58 7.70 -17.89
C ALA A 105 -6.97 8.92 -18.60
N THR A 106 -6.20 9.74 -17.89
CA THR A 106 -5.57 10.94 -18.42
C THR A 106 -4.51 10.60 -19.47
N LEU A 107 -3.65 9.61 -19.20
CA LEU A 107 -2.65 9.17 -20.16
C LEU A 107 -3.32 8.60 -21.42
N ALA A 108 -4.26 7.67 -21.26
CA ALA A 108 -4.96 7.06 -22.40
C ALA A 108 -5.73 8.10 -23.23
N ARG A 109 -6.41 9.04 -22.56
CA ARG A 109 -7.11 10.15 -23.23
C ARG A 109 -6.19 10.97 -24.10
N ARG A 110 -5.00 11.32 -23.59
CA ARG A 110 -4.04 12.19 -24.28
C ARG A 110 -3.56 11.62 -25.62
N PHE A 111 -3.56 10.29 -25.76
CA PHE A 111 -3.08 9.60 -26.95
C PHE A 111 -4.19 9.00 -27.82
N TYR A 112 -5.32 8.63 -27.23
CA TYR A 112 -6.37 7.85 -27.90
C TYR A 112 -7.78 8.46 -27.80
N GLY A 113 -7.93 9.66 -27.21
CA GLY A 113 -9.20 10.38 -27.11
C GLY A 113 -10.07 9.98 -25.90
N ASP A 114 -11.17 10.72 -25.72
CA ASP A 114 -11.99 10.72 -24.51
C ASP A 114 -12.61 9.34 -24.20
N ALA A 115 -13.09 8.61 -25.21
CA ALA A 115 -13.69 7.28 -25.02
C ALA A 115 -12.68 6.26 -24.46
N THR A 116 -11.48 6.21 -25.04
CA THR A 116 -10.39 5.33 -24.56
C THR A 116 -9.91 5.75 -23.17
N GLY A 117 -9.86 7.06 -22.91
CA GLY A 117 -9.54 7.62 -21.59
C GLY A 117 -10.51 7.16 -20.51
N LEU A 118 -11.82 7.36 -20.73
CA LEU A 118 -12.87 6.89 -19.82
C LEU A 118 -12.73 5.39 -19.55
N MET A 119 -12.61 4.59 -20.63
CA MET A 119 -12.51 3.14 -20.51
C MET A 119 -11.26 2.69 -19.74
N ALA A 120 -10.10 3.31 -19.97
CA ALA A 120 -8.87 2.99 -19.23
C ALA A 120 -9.00 3.23 -17.73
N GLY A 121 -9.65 4.32 -17.33
CA GLY A 121 -9.93 4.61 -15.93
C GLY A 121 -10.91 3.63 -15.29
N LEU A 122 -12.01 3.31 -15.98
CA LEU A 122 -13.00 2.34 -15.48
C LEU A 122 -12.41 0.94 -15.35
N VAL A 123 -11.64 0.49 -16.35
CA VAL A 123 -10.90 -0.78 -16.29
C VAL A 123 -9.95 -0.76 -15.09
N GLN A 124 -9.11 0.28 -14.96
CA GLN A 124 -8.16 0.42 -13.87
C GLN A 124 -8.82 0.33 -12.49
N ALA A 125 -9.97 1.00 -12.30
CA ALA A 125 -10.71 0.99 -11.04
C ALA A 125 -11.37 -0.36 -10.73
N THR A 126 -11.62 -1.21 -11.74
CA THR A 126 -12.35 -2.48 -11.59
C THR A 126 -11.50 -3.72 -11.72
N CYS A 127 -10.18 -3.58 -11.92
CA CYS A 127 -9.26 -4.70 -11.75
C CYS A 127 -9.30 -5.22 -10.31
N VAL A 128 -9.30 -6.53 -10.11
CA VAL A 128 -9.27 -7.16 -8.77
C VAL A 128 -8.17 -6.57 -7.88
N TYR A 129 -6.98 -6.30 -8.42
CA TYR A 129 -5.91 -5.72 -7.60
C TYR A 129 -6.25 -4.33 -7.06
N ALA A 130 -6.93 -3.49 -7.84
CA ALA A 130 -7.34 -2.16 -7.44
C ALA A 130 -8.47 -2.25 -6.41
N LEU A 131 -9.46 -3.12 -6.66
CA LEU A 131 -10.56 -3.40 -5.73
C LEU A 131 -10.06 -3.91 -4.38
N MET A 132 -9.09 -4.81 -4.36
CA MET A 132 -8.52 -5.34 -3.12
C MET A 132 -7.66 -4.29 -2.41
N GLN A 133 -6.60 -3.82 -3.07
CA GLN A 133 -5.56 -3.00 -2.41
C GLN A 133 -5.94 -1.53 -2.28
N GLY A 134 -6.93 -1.04 -3.04
CA GLY A 134 -7.48 0.30 -2.87
C GLY A 134 -8.29 0.48 -1.59
N ARG A 135 -8.57 -0.60 -0.85
CA ARG A 135 -9.31 -0.55 0.42
C ARG A 135 -8.51 -1.04 1.62
N LEU A 136 -7.27 -1.45 1.43
CA LEU A 136 -6.38 -1.83 2.52
C LEU A 136 -5.45 -0.66 2.82
N GLY A 137 -5.34 -0.26 4.08
CA GLY A 137 -4.40 0.77 4.56
C GLY A 137 -2.94 0.31 4.51
N GLU A 138 -2.55 -0.35 3.43
CA GLU A 138 -1.21 -0.86 3.15
C GLU A 138 -0.45 0.12 2.24
N ILE A 139 0.87 -0.01 2.20
CA ILE A 139 1.76 0.87 1.43
C ILE A 139 1.62 0.72 -0.10
N ASP A 140 1.06 -0.41 -0.56
CA ASP A 140 1.14 -0.87 -1.95
C ASP A 140 0.42 0.03 -2.95
N MET A 141 -0.75 0.58 -2.61
CA MET A 141 -1.53 1.38 -3.55
C MET A 141 -0.90 2.77 -3.76
N LEU A 142 -0.41 3.40 -2.69
CA LEU A 142 0.35 4.66 -2.79
C LEU A 142 1.64 4.45 -3.60
N PHE A 143 2.36 3.35 -3.33
CA PHE A 143 3.55 3.00 -4.09
C PHE A 143 3.25 2.79 -5.59
N ALA A 144 2.19 2.04 -5.92
CA ALA A 144 1.76 1.83 -7.30
C ALA A 144 1.39 3.14 -8.01
N LEU A 145 0.71 4.07 -7.31
CA LEU A 145 0.40 5.39 -7.84
C LEU A 145 1.67 6.19 -8.14
N LEU A 146 2.65 6.23 -7.24
CA LEU A 146 3.90 6.98 -7.44
C LEU A 146 4.73 6.42 -8.59
N ILE A 147 4.86 5.09 -8.67
CA ILE A 147 5.52 4.41 -9.79
C ILE A 147 4.80 4.70 -11.11
N ALA A 148 3.47 4.64 -11.12
CA ALA A 148 2.68 4.95 -12.30
C ALA A 148 2.81 6.42 -12.72
N ALA A 149 2.79 7.34 -11.77
CA ALA A 149 2.94 8.78 -12.02
C ALA A 149 4.31 9.08 -12.65
N ALA A 150 5.39 8.49 -12.12
CA ALA A 150 6.72 8.62 -12.70
C ALA A 150 6.77 8.08 -14.15
N HIS A 151 6.22 6.89 -14.39
CA HIS A 151 6.14 6.33 -15.75
C HIS A 151 5.28 7.18 -16.69
N VAL A 152 4.18 7.77 -16.20
CA VAL A 152 3.30 8.63 -17.01
C VAL A 152 4.03 9.90 -17.44
N VAL A 153 4.88 10.48 -16.58
CA VAL A 153 5.72 11.63 -16.96
C VAL A 153 6.60 11.28 -18.17
N LEU A 154 7.25 10.10 -18.15
CA LEU A 154 8.05 9.63 -19.27
C LEU A 154 7.19 9.29 -20.50
N ALA A 155 6.05 8.61 -20.31
CA ALA A 155 5.15 8.24 -21.39
C ALA A 155 4.58 9.45 -22.14
N LEU A 156 4.29 10.56 -21.44
CA LEU A 156 3.80 11.79 -22.04
C LEU A 156 4.85 12.44 -22.98
N GLN A 157 6.13 12.32 -22.65
CA GLN A 157 7.22 12.86 -23.47
C GLN A 157 7.61 11.89 -24.59
N TRP A 158 7.86 10.64 -24.25
CA TRP A 158 8.42 9.63 -25.15
C TRP A 158 7.39 8.91 -26.00
N GLY A 159 6.11 8.95 -25.62
CA GLY A 159 5.02 8.27 -26.33
C GLY A 159 4.79 8.77 -27.76
N ARG A 160 5.41 9.88 -28.16
CA ARG A 160 5.41 10.42 -29.53
C ARG A 160 6.73 10.19 -30.28
N GLY A 161 7.70 9.54 -29.65
CA GLY A 161 9.00 9.19 -30.25
C GLY A 161 10.14 10.16 -29.99
N ASP A 162 9.87 11.35 -29.46
CA ASP A 162 10.92 12.27 -28.99
C ASP A 162 11.39 11.83 -27.60
N LEU A 163 12.67 11.53 -27.46
CA LEU A 163 13.27 11.07 -26.20
C LEU A 163 13.78 12.24 -25.33
N LYS A 164 13.56 13.48 -25.75
CA LYS A 164 13.90 14.66 -24.95
C LYS A 164 13.06 14.69 -23.68
N LEU A 165 13.73 14.96 -22.57
CA LEU A 165 13.10 15.16 -21.27
C LEU A 165 13.30 16.62 -20.87
N SER A 166 12.24 17.43 -20.92
CA SER A 166 12.30 18.82 -20.42
C SER A 166 12.70 18.84 -18.94
N LEU A 167 13.35 19.90 -18.47
CA LEU A 167 13.74 20.05 -17.06
C LEU A 167 12.57 19.77 -16.09
N ALA A 168 11.40 20.37 -16.33
CA ALA A 168 10.22 20.17 -15.47
C ALA A 168 9.79 18.69 -15.38
N ALA A 169 9.72 18.00 -16.52
CA ALA A 169 9.45 16.55 -16.55
C ALA A 169 10.57 15.73 -15.89
N GLY A 170 11.83 16.13 -16.05
CA GLY A 170 12.97 15.51 -15.38
C GLY A 170 12.86 15.62 -13.86
N VAL A 171 12.61 16.82 -13.33
CA VAL A 171 12.39 17.06 -11.89
C VAL A 171 11.17 16.29 -11.39
N ALA A 172 10.05 16.32 -12.12
CA ALA A 172 8.84 15.59 -11.73
C ALA A 172 9.07 14.07 -11.65
N PHE A 173 9.69 13.47 -12.67
CA PHE A 173 10.03 12.05 -12.68
C PHE A 173 10.92 11.67 -11.48
N HIS A 174 11.99 12.43 -11.24
CA HIS A 174 12.95 12.15 -10.18
C HIS A 174 12.39 12.37 -8.78
N THR A 175 11.56 13.41 -8.59
CA THR A 175 10.87 13.64 -7.32
C THR A 175 9.89 12.50 -7.03
N LEU A 176 9.09 12.08 -8.01
CA LEU A 176 8.17 10.95 -7.86
C LEU A 176 8.92 9.63 -7.60
N ALA A 177 10.08 9.42 -8.25
CA ALA A 177 10.94 8.28 -7.98
C ALA A 177 11.48 8.31 -6.53
N GLY A 178 11.89 9.48 -6.04
CA GLY A 178 12.37 9.65 -4.66
C GLY A 178 11.25 9.40 -3.64
N LEU A 179 10.05 9.91 -3.90
CA LEU A 179 8.87 9.65 -3.07
C LEU A 179 8.47 8.16 -3.08
N ALA A 180 8.61 7.48 -4.22
CA ALA A 180 8.39 6.04 -4.30
C ALA A 180 9.42 5.26 -3.45
N VAL A 181 10.68 5.70 -3.44
CA VAL A 181 11.71 5.18 -2.52
C VAL A 181 11.30 5.46 -1.06
N LEU A 182 10.85 6.66 -0.72
CA LEU A 182 10.35 6.98 0.61
C LEU A 182 9.07 6.23 1.02
N THR A 183 8.42 5.50 0.10
CA THR A 183 7.24 4.67 0.42
C THR A 183 7.60 3.22 0.69
N LYS A 184 8.42 2.59 -0.17
CA LYS A 184 8.69 1.14 -0.12
C LYS A 184 10.17 0.77 -0.21
N GLY A 185 11.05 1.75 -0.11
CA GLY A 185 12.50 1.58 -0.19
C GLY A 185 13.03 1.48 -1.61
N LEU A 186 14.28 1.02 -1.73
CA LEU A 186 15.04 1.08 -2.99
C LEU A 186 14.45 0.24 -4.14
N VAL A 187 13.47 -0.64 -3.89
CA VAL A 187 12.77 -1.42 -4.93
C VAL A 187 12.09 -0.54 -6.00
N ALA A 188 11.80 0.73 -5.69
CA ALA A 188 11.33 1.71 -6.66
C ALA A 188 12.29 1.89 -7.86
N VAL A 189 13.60 1.93 -7.57
CA VAL A 189 14.65 2.20 -8.55
C VAL A 189 14.70 1.14 -9.65
N PRO A 190 14.83 -0.16 -9.36
CA PRO A 190 14.83 -1.18 -10.40
C PRO A 190 13.47 -1.34 -11.08
N LEU A 191 12.34 -1.04 -10.43
CA LEU A 191 11.03 -1.07 -11.10
C LEU A 191 10.89 0.03 -12.17
N LEU A 192 11.33 1.26 -11.87
CA LEU A 192 11.38 2.35 -12.85
C LEU A 192 12.46 2.10 -13.91
N GLY A 193 13.64 1.66 -13.46
CA GLY A 193 14.80 1.38 -14.30
C GLY A 193 14.53 0.25 -15.30
N ALA A 194 13.83 -0.82 -14.91
CA ALA A 194 13.51 -1.94 -15.78
C ALA A 194 12.68 -1.51 -17.00
N THR A 195 11.74 -0.59 -16.83
CA THR A 195 10.98 0.01 -17.93
C THR A 195 11.88 0.79 -18.88
N ILE A 196 12.75 1.65 -18.33
CA ILE A 196 13.66 2.51 -19.11
C ILE A 196 14.67 1.65 -19.89
N ILE A 197 15.23 0.63 -19.24
CA ILE A 197 16.17 -0.32 -19.85
C ILE A 197 15.47 -1.14 -20.94
N ALA A 198 14.30 -1.70 -20.67
CA ALA A 198 13.52 -2.44 -21.68
C ALA A 198 13.21 -1.55 -22.88
N PHE A 199 12.84 -0.28 -22.65
CA PHE A 199 12.56 0.67 -23.72
C PHE A 199 13.82 1.04 -24.51
N ALA A 200 14.97 1.22 -23.85
CA ALA A 200 16.27 1.42 -24.51
C ALA A 200 16.67 0.23 -25.39
N ILE A 201 16.44 -1.01 -24.92
CA ILE A 201 16.70 -2.24 -25.67
C ILE A 201 15.82 -2.30 -26.92
N ILE A 202 14.50 -2.08 -26.79
CA ILE A 202 13.58 -2.09 -27.94
C ILE A 202 13.90 -0.97 -28.94
N ARG A 203 14.32 0.21 -28.45
CA ARG A 203 14.75 1.33 -29.29
C ARG A 203 16.16 1.16 -29.86
N ARG A 204 16.91 0.12 -29.43
CA ARG A 204 18.34 -0.08 -29.74
C ARG A 204 19.16 1.18 -29.54
N SER A 205 18.90 1.89 -28.45
CA SER A 205 19.49 3.20 -28.18
C SER A 205 19.64 3.44 -26.69
N PHE A 206 20.80 3.93 -26.27
CA PHE A 206 21.05 4.33 -24.89
C PHE A 206 20.37 5.66 -24.51
N LYS A 207 19.79 6.37 -25.48
CA LYS A 207 19.16 7.69 -25.29
C LYS A 207 18.11 7.74 -24.16
N PRO A 208 17.19 6.76 -23.98
CA PRO A 208 16.24 6.79 -22.86
C PRO A 208 16.93 6.76 -21.49
N VAL A 209 18.00 5.97 -21.36
CA VAL A 209 18.80 5.90 -20.14
C VAL A 209 19.52 7.23 -19.91
N ALA A 210 20.25 7.72 -20.92
CA ALA A 210 20.94 8.99 -20.84
C ALA A 210 20.00 10.18 -20.52
N ALA A 211 18.80 10.21 -21.09
CA ALA A 211 17.82 11.28 -20.84
C ALA A 211 17.37 11.36 -19.37
N VAL A 212 17.32 10.22 -18.68
CA VAL A 212 16.96 10.16 -17.25
C VAL A 212 18.18 10.47 -16.37
N PHE A 213 19.34 9.88 -16.64
CA PHE A 213 20.52 10.10 -15.80
C PHE A 213 21.16 11.49 -15.96
N LEU A 214 21.07 12.10 -17.15
CA LEU A 214 21.69 13.39 -17.44
C LEU A 214 20.76 14.58 -17.20
N THR A 215 19.50 14.38 -16.80
CA THR A 215 18.66 15.51 -16.43
C THR A 215 19.06 16.04 -15.05
N PRO A 216 19.14 17.37 -14.84
CA PRO A 216 19.39 17.95 -13.51
C PRO A 216 18.35 17.53 -12.46
N GLY A 217 17.20 16.98 -12.87
CA GLY A 217 16.19 16.42 -11.98
C GLY A 217 16.72 15.37 -11.01
N ILE A 218 17.82 14.67 -11.32
CA ILE A 218 18.45 13.69 -10.42
C ILE A 218 18.79 14.26 -9.04
N VAL A 219 19.09 15.56 -8.95
CA VAL A 219 19.34 16.25 -7.67
C VAL A 219 18.09 16.19 -6.77
N SER A 220 16.89 16.32 -7.33
CA SER A 220 15.64 16.19 -6.55
C SER A 220 15.43 14.75 -6.03
N PHE A 221 15.77 13.75 -6.82
CA PHE A 221 15.73 12.34 -6.38
C PHE A 221 16.68 12.11 -5.21
N LEU A 222 17.93 12.60 -5.34
CA LEU A 222 18.95 12.47 -4.30
C LEU A 222 18.54 13.22 -3.04
N ALA A 223 18.05 14.45 -3.14
CA ALA A 223 17.58 15.23 -2.00
C ALA A 223 16.48 14.51 -1.23
N VAL A 224 15.45 14.00 -1.92
CA VAL A 224 14.33 13.28 -1.29
C VAL A 224 14.81 11.95 -0.68
N THR A 225 15.62 11.19 -1.40
CA THR A 225 16.04 9.85 -0.96
C THR A 225 17.07 9.90 0.16
N ILE A 226 18.10 10.73 0.03
CA ILE A 226 19.22 10.78 0.97
C ILE A 226 18.78 11.41 2.30
N ALA A 227 17.92 12.44 2.27
CA ALA A 227 17.53 13.17 3.48
C ALA A 227 17.00 12.23 4.58
N TRP A 228 16.09 11.30 4.24
CA TRP A 228 15.58 10.37 5.23
C TRP A 228 16.62 9.34 5.67
N HIS A 229 17.41 8.76 4.75
CA HIS A 229 18.41 7.75 5.14
C HIS A 229 19.47 8.36 6.07
N VAL A 230 19.93 9.59 5.80
CA VAL A 230 20.85 10.30 6.70
C VAL A 230 20.20 10.58 8.05
N GLY A 231 18.95 11.07 8.07
CA GLY A 231 18.22 11.31 9.32
C GLY A 231 17.97 10.03 10.12
N ALA A 232 17.63 8.93 9.45
CA ALA A 232 17.40 7.65 10.09
C ALA A 232 18.67 7.07 10.70
N TYR A 233 19.80 7.17 10.00
CA TYR A 233 21.10 6.80 10.55
C TYR A 233 21.50 7.68 11.74
N ALA A 234 21.23 8.98 11.70
CA ALA A 234 21.51 9.88 12.82
C ALA A 234 20.71 9.54 14.09
N VAL A 235 19.52 8.92 13.94
CA VAL A 235 18.65 8.53 15.07
C VAL A 235 18.94 7.11 15.56
N ALA A 236 19.11 6.15 14.65
CA ALA A 236 19.17 4.72 14.99
C ALA A 236 20.56 4.08 14.78
N GLY A 237 21.53 4.81 14.22
CA GLY A 237 22.89 4.33 14.00
C GLY A 237 22.95 3.04 13.17
N ASP A 238 23.74 2.08 13.65
CA ASP A 238 24.01 0.81 12.95
C ASP A 238 22.75 -0.07 12.78
N GLU A 239 21.76 0.06 13.66
CA GLU A 239 20.48 -0.66 13.54
C GLU A 239 19.79 -0.37 12.20
N ALA A 240 19.86 0.89 11.73
CA ALA A 240 19.34 1.26 10.42
C ALA A 240 20.08 0.56 9.28
N ILE A 241 21.41 0.49 9.36
CA ILE A 241 22.24 -0.16 8.33
C ILE A 241 21.95 -1.66 8.27
N GLU A 242 21.87 -2.33 9.41
CA GLU A 242 21.55 -3.75 9.48
C GLU A 242 20.17 -4.04 8.90
N GLN A 243 19.17 -3.22 9.25
CA GLN A 243 17.82 -3.39 8.75
C GLN A 243 17.71 -3.14 7.24
N TRP A 244 18.47 -2.19 6.70
CA TRP A 244 18.53 -1.96 5.26
C TRP A 244 19.27 -3.07 4.51
N ARG A 245 20.38 -3.58 5.06
CA ARG A 245 21.09 -4.74 4.51
C ARG A 245 20.15 -5.94 4.39
N TYR A 246 19.41 -6.22 5.47
CA TYR A 246 18.38 -7.25 5.50
C TYR A 246 17.31 -7.02 4.42
N ASN A 247 16.69 -5.84 4.40
CA ASN A 247 15.54 -5.55 3.54
C ASN A 247 15.89 -5.42 2.04
N TYR A 248 17.09 -4.93 1.70
CA TYR A 248 17.46 -4.61 0.31
C TYR A 248 18.34 -5.68 -0.35
N LEU A 249 19.26 -6.31 0.40
CA LEU A 249 20.19 -7.29 -0.16
C LEU A 249 19.80 -8.71 0.22
N GLU A 250 19.68 -8.99 1.51
CA GLU A 250 19.60 -10.38 2.00
C GLU A 250 18.25 -11.02 1.68
N ARG A 251 17.16 -10.24 1.80
CA ARG A 251 15.82 -10.67 1.40
C ARG A 251 15.72 -10.88 -0.10
N PHE A 252 16.31 -10.01 -0.91
CA PHE A 252 16.33 -10.17 -2.36
C PHE A 252 17.16 -11.39 -2.80
N GLY A 253 18.29 -11.64 -2.12
CA GLY A 253 19.19 -12.77 -2.36
C GLY A 253 18.76 -14.10 -1.73
N GLY A 254 17.67 -14.14 -0.95
CA GLY A 254 17.08 -15.37 -0.43
C GLY A 254 17.76 -15.98 0.81
N LYS A 255 18.60 -15.22 1.53
CA LYS A 255 19.40 -15.75 2.65
C LYS A 255 18.61 -16.39 3.80
N PHE A 256 17.33 -16.04 3.98
CA PHE A 256 16.54 -16.45 5.15
C PHE A 256 15.45 -17.49 4.87
N HIS A 257 15.42 -18.10 3.67
CA HIS A 257 14.40 -19.10 3.29
C HIS A 257 12.95 -18.72 3.68
N LEU A 258 12.64 -17.42 3.62
CA LEU A 258 11.28 -16.94 3.87
C LEU A 258 10.35 -17.64 2.87
N VAL A 259 9.11 -17.94 3.29
CA VAL A 259 8.09 -18.58 2.44
C VAL A 259 7.89 -17.71 1.19
N SER A 260 8.58 -18.09 0.12
CA SER A 260 8.58 -17.40 -1.17
C SER A 260 7.63 -18.14 -2.10
N GLU A 261 6.87 -17.38 -2.86
CA GLU A 261 5.94 -17.96 -3.82
C GLU A 261 6.72 -18.61 -5.01
N PRO A 262 6.19 -19.67 -5.64
CA PRO A 262 6.86 -20.37 -6.75
C PRO A 262 7.22 -19.45 -7.93
N TRP A 263 8.15 -19.88 -8.80
CA TRP A 263 8.57 -19.09 -9.97
C TRP A 263 7.42 -18.72 -10.92
N PHE A 264 6.38 -19.55 -11.00
CA PHE A 264 5.22 -19.33 -11.88
C PHE A 264 4.15 -18.40 -11.29
N THR A 265 4.36 -17.84 -10.10
CA THR A 265 3.35 -17.09 -9.33
C THR A 265 2.74 -15.93 -10.08
N TYR A 266 3.55 -15.15 -10.82
CA TYR A 266 3.00 -14.02 -11.57
C TYR A 266 2.19 -14.46 -12.80
N PHE A 267 2.51 -15.61 -13.41
CA PHE A 267 1.73 -16.16 -14.52
C PHE A 267 0.31 -16.56 -14.10
N THR A 268 0.13 -16.99 -12.85
CA THR A 268 -1.19 -17.34 -12.30
C THR A 268 -1.88 -16.15 -11.63
N SER A 269 -1.12 -15.30 -10.94
CA SER A 269 -1.67 -14.18 -10.17
C SER A 269 -2.09 -13.01 -11.06
N ILE A 270 -1.36 -12.67 -12.12
CA ILE A 270 -1.69 -11.52 -12.97
C ILE A 270 -3.06 -11.70 -13.66
N PRO A 271 -3.39 -12.86 -14.27
CA PRO A 271 -4.73 -13.12 -14.79
C PRO A 271 -5.85 -12.95 -13.75
N TRP A 272 -5.61 -13.32 -12.50
CA TRP A 272 -6.57 -13.09 -11.43
C TRP A 272 -6.67 -11.61 -11.04
N LEU A 273 -5.52 -10.95 -10.85
CA LEU A 273 -5.43 -9.54 -10.45
C LEU A 273 -6.00 -8.59 -11.51
N MET A 274 -5.93 -8.97 -12.78
CA MET A 274 -6.53 -8.27 -13.91
C MET A 274 -7.97 -8.68 -14.19
N ALA A 275 -8.53 -9.67 -13.50
CA ALA A 275 -9.94 -10.03 -13.69
C ALA A 275 -10.87 -8.83 -13.40
N PRO A 276 -11.99 -8.70 -14.13
CA PRO A 276 -12.46 -9.57 -15.22
C PRO A 276 -11.79 -9.28 -16.58
N TRP A 277 -10.96 -8.24 -16.67
CA TRP A 277 -10.38 -7.71 -17.91
C TRP A 277 -9.33 -8.60 -18.57
N THR A 278 -8.84 -9.60 -17.85
CA THR A 278 -8.03 -10.69 -18.40
C THR A 278 -8.65 -11.29 -19.67
N VAL A 279 -9.98 -11.43 -19.73
CA VAL A 279 -10.67 -11.94 -20.93
C VAL A 279 -10.40 -11.06 -22.15
N ALA A 280 -10.53 -9.74 -22.00
CA ALA A 280 -10.26 -8.80 -23.08
C ALA A 280 -8.76 -8.79 -23.46
N LEU A 281 -7.85 -8.90 -22.50
CA LEU A 281 -6.42 -9.03 -22.78
C LEU A 281 -6.09 -10.29 -23.58
N LEU A 282 -6.69 -11.43 -23.25
CA LEU A 282 -6.47 -12.70 -23.95
C LEU A 282 -7.03 -12.66 -25.38
N ILE A 283 -8.28 -12.20 -25.55
CA ILE A 283 -8.91 -12.07 -26.87
C ILE A 283 -8.14 -11.07 -27.74
N GLY A 284 -7.71 -9.96 -27.15
CA GLY A 284 -6.97 -8.89 -27.82
C GLY A 284 -5.48 -9.15 -28.01
N ALA A 285 -4.91 -10.22 -27.44
CA ALA A 285 -3.45 -10.41 -27.34
C ALA A 285 -2.75 -10.34 -28.70
N LYS A 286 -3.25 -11.07 -29.71
CA LYS A 286 -2.66 -11.07 -31.07
C LYS A 286 -2.73 -9.69 -31.71
N TRP A 287 -3.82 -8.95 -31.49
CA TRP A 287 -3.96 -7.59 -32.02
C TRP A 287 -3.02 -6.61 -31.32
N LEU A 288 -3.00 -6.61 -29.98
CA LEU A 288 -2.10 -5.77 -29.18
C LEU A 288 -0.62 -6.00 -29.51
N TRP A 289 -0.24 -7.25 -29.74
CA TRP A 289 1.11 -7.61 -30.14
C TRP A 289 1.49 -7.05 -31.52
N ARG A 290 0.59 -7.16 -32.50
CA ARG A 290 0.80 -6.56 -33.83
C ARG A 290 0.82 -5.04 -33.76
N ASP A 291 -0.05 -4.46 -32.94
CA ASP A 291 -0.19 -3.03 -32.76
C ASP A 291 1.08 -2.39 -32.18
N ALA A 292 1.68 -3.02 -31.18
CA ALA A 292 2.94 -2.57 -30.56
C ALA A 292 4.17 -2.67 -31.48
N ARG A 293 4.10 -3.46 -32.55
CA ARG A 293 5.19 -3.61 -33.53
C ARG A 293 5.19 -2.52 -34.60
N ARG A 294 4.14 -1.70 -34.68
CA ARG A 294 4.10 -0.59 -35.66
C ARG A 294 5.23 0.40 -35.39
N PRO A 295 5.88 0.98 -36.42
CA PRO A 295 6.99 1.92 -36.22
C PRO A 295 6.63 3.12 -35.34
N ASP A 296 5.41 3.63 -35.47
CA ASP A 296 4.85 4.80 -34.80
C ASP A 296 4.24 4.53 -33.41
N ALA A 297 4.06 3.26 -33.03
CA ALA A 297 3.44 2.84 -31.76
C ALA A 297 4.37 2.98 -30.53
N GLN A 298 4.90 4.19 -30.31
CA GLN A 298 5.90 4.45 -29.27
C GLN A 298 5.32 4.34 -27.85
N LEU A 299 4.08 4.79 -27.64
CA LEU A 299 3.40 4.62 -26.36
C LEU A 299 3.14 3.13 -26.07
N GLU A 300 2.67 2.35 -27.03
CA GLU A 300 2.42 0.91 -26.85
C GLU A 300 3.70 0.17 -26.49
N LYS A 301 4.82 0.47 -27.16
CA LYS A 301 6.13 -0.07 -26.82
C LYS A 301 6.51 0.29 -25.39
N PHE A 302 6.30 1.53 -24.97
CA PHE A 302 6.55 1.96 -23.60
C PHE A 302 5.67 1.22 -22.58
N LEU A 303 4.36 1.07 -22.84
CA LEU A 303 3.43 0.34 -21.96
C LEU A 303 3.83 -1.14 -21.82
N TRP A 304 4.25 -1.79 -22.90
CA TRP A 304 4.77 -3.16 -22.85
C TRP A 304 6.12 -3.23 -22.13
N CYS A 305 7.01 -2.26 -22.30
CA CYS A 305 8.27 -2.18 -21.55
C CYS A 305 8.02 -2.02 -20.06
N TRP A 306 7.00 -1.23 -19.68
CA TRP A 306 6.62 -1.06 -18.29
C TRP A 306 6.14 -2.37 -17.69
N PHE A 307 5.19 -3.04 -18.35
CA PHE A 307 4.68 -4.31 -17.87
C PHE A 307 5.76 -5.41 -17.87
N LEU A 308 6.39 -5.67 -19.02
CA LEU A 308 7.31 -6.81 -19.20
C LEU A 308 8.65 -6.57 -18.52
N GLY A 309 9.20 -5.35 -18.56
CA GLY A 309 10.44 -5.02 -17.87
C GLY A 309 10.29 -5.22 -16.37
N GLY A 310 9.22 -4.67 -15.79
CA GLY A 310 8.90 -4.88 -14.38
C GLY A 310 8.62 -6.35 -14.05
N LEU A 311 7.91 -7.09 -14.91
CA LEU A 311 7.63 -8.52 -14.73
C LEU A 311 8.92 -9.35 -14.70
N VAL A 312 9.85 -9.10 -15.64
CA VAL A 312 11.15 -9.76 -15.68
C VAL A 312 11.92 -9.47 -14.39
N PHE A 313 12.04 -8.20 -13.99
CA PHE A 313 12.72 -7.83 -12.76
C PHE A 313 12.14 -8.55 -11.52
N LEU A 314 10.82 -8.49 -11.34
CA LEU A 314 10.15 -9.16 -10.23
C LEU A 314 10.32 -10.68 -10.26
N SER A 315 10.40 -11.27 -11.46
CA SER A 315 10.61 -12.70 -11.66
C SER A 315 12.04 -13.16 -11.28
N LEU A 316 13.01 -12.25 -11.28
CA LEU A 316 14.39 -12.52 -10.88
C LEU A 316 14.61 -12.48 -9.35
N SER A 317 13.74 -11.83 -8.58
CA SER A 317 13.85 -11.74 -7.11
C SER A 317 13.74 -13.12 -6.44
N ALA A 318 14.62 -13.50 -5.51
CA ALA A 318 14.47 -14.77 -4.78
C ALA A 318 13.21 -14.79 -3.89
N PHE A 319 12.85 -13.62 -3.36
CA PHE A 319 11.66 -13.43 -2.53
C PHE A 319 10.51 -12.80 -3.33
N LYS A 320 9.38 -13.50 -3.44
CA LYS A 320 8.21 -13.07 -4.23
C LYS A 320 6.91 -13.22 -3.48
N HIS A 321 6.05 -12.21 -3.60
CA HIS A 321 4.65 -12.24 -3.16
C HIS A 321 3.72 -11.72 -4.26
N LYS A 322 2.48 -12.21 -4.26
CA LYS A 322 1.48 -11.90 -5.29
C LYS A 322 1.22 -10.40 -5.45
N HIS A 323 1.24 -9.62 -4.36
CA HIS A 323 0.97 -8.19 -4.40
C HIS A 323 2.16 -7.34 -4.91
N TYR A 324 3.35 -7.90 -5.08
CA TYR A 324 4.51 -7.14 -5.58
C TYR A 324 4.39 -6.71 -7.04
N CYS A 325 3.54 -7.38 -7.83
CA CYS A 325 3.33 -7.00 -9.22
C CYS A 325 2.39 -5.80 -9.39
N LEU A 326 1.76 -5.28 -8.34
CA LEU A 326 0.83 -4.15 -8.45
C LEU A 326 1.35 -2.96 -9.28
N PRO A 327 2.59 -2.46 -9.07
CA PRO A 327 3.09 -1.30 -9.80
C PRO A 327 3.33 -1.52 -11.30
N ILE A 328 3.30 -2.77 -11.78
CA ILE A 328 3.53 -3.12 -13.20
C ILE A 328 2.22 -3.37 -13.96
N LEU A 329 1.09 -3.46 -13.27
CA LEU A 329 -0.24 -3.72 -13.87
C LEU A 329 -0.93 -2.51 -14.53
N PRO A 330 -0.76 -1.25 -14.08
CA PRO A 330 -1.46 -0.10 -14.67
C PRO A 330 -1.41 0.02 -16.21
N PRO A 331 -0.28 -0.23 -16.91
CA PRO A 331 -0.26 -0.16 -18.38
C PRO A 331 -1.24 -1.15 -19.04
N LEU A 332 -1.54 -2.28 -18.40
CA LEU A 332 -2.50 -3.25 -18.91
C LEU A 332 -3.93 -2.70 -18.95
N ALA A 333 -4.29 -1.76 -18.08
CA ALA A 333 -5.61 -1.11 -18.11
C ALA A 333 -5.80 -0.30 -19.40
N ILE A 334 -4.75 0.39 -19.86
CA ILE A 334 -4.76 1.14 -21.12
C ILE A 334 -4.82 0.18 -22.32
N LEU A 335 -4.02 -0.88 -22.31
CA LEU A 335 -4.03 -1.89 -23.37
C LEU A 335 -5.40 -2.59 -23.47
N THR A 336 -5.99 -2.94 -22.33
CA THR A 336 -7.37 -3.49 -22.26
C THR A 336 -8.38 -2.50 -22.83
N ALA A 337 -8.31 -1.22 -22.44
CA ALA A 337 -9.24 -0.21 -22.91
C ALA A 337 -9.22 -0.08 -24.44
N LYS A 338 -8.05 -0.20 -25.07
CA LYS A 338 -7.94 -0.22 -26.53
C LYS A 338 -8.69 -1.41 -27.16
N VAL A 339 -8.56 -2.61 -26.58
CA VAL A 339 -9.29 -3.80 -27.06
C VAL A 339 -10.80 -3.61 -26.91
N VAL A 340 -11.23 -3.10 -25.75
CA VAL A 340 -12.64 -2.81 -25.47
C VAL A 340 -13.19 -1.77 -26.46
N GLN A 341 -12.43 -0.73 -26.78
CA GLN A 341 -12.84 0.29 -27.76
C GLN A 341 -13.01 -0.29 -29.17
N VAL A 342 -12.11 -1.18 -29.61
CA VAL A 342 -12.29 -1.89 -30.88
C VAL A 342 -13.58 -2.73 -30.87
N HIS A 343 -13.90 -3.40 -29.76
CA HIS A 343 -15.14 -4.15 -29.64
C HIS A 343 -16.39 -3.25 -29.67
N LEU A 344 -16.35 -2.13 -28.94
CA LEU A 344 -17.43 -1.12 -28.94
C LEU A 344 -17.71 -0.58 -30.34
N GLN A 345 -16.67 -0.34 -31.14
CA GLN A 345 -16.81 0.13 -32.52
C GLN A 345 -17.37 -0.94 -33.46
N ARG A 346 -17.01 -2.21 -33.26
CA ARG A 346 -17.48 -3.32 -34.10
C ARG A 346 -18.90 -3.77 -33.76
N VAL A 347 -19.34 -3.60 -32.51
CA VAL A 347 -20.65 -4.04 -32.03
C VAL A 347 -21.36 -2.89 -31.29
N PRO A 348 -21.69 -1.79 -31.99
CA PRO A 348 -22.08 -0.52 -31.36
C PRO A 348 -23.41 -0.57 -30.61
N VAL A 349 -24.28 -1.55 -30.88
CA VAL A 349 -25.58 -1.69 -30.21
C VAL A 349 -25.47 -2.48 -28.89
N HIS A 350 -24.83 -3.65 -28.93
CA HIS A 350 -24.83 -4.59 -27.80
C HIS A 350 -23.65 -4.37 -26.84
N ALA A 351 -22.46 -4.02 -27.36
CA ALA A 351 -21.27 -3.88 -26.53
C ALA A 351 -21.39 -2.76 -25.46
N PRO A 352 -21.94 -1.56 -25.75
CA PRO A 352 -22.10 -0.54 -24.71
C PRO A 352 -22.99 -1.01 -23.56
N ARG A 353 -24.10 -1.70 -23.87
CA ARG A 353 -25.01 -2.27 -22.85
C ARG A 353 -24.30 -3.32 -22.02
N PHE A 354 -23.55 -4.22 -22.67
CA PHE A 354 -22.76 -5.24 -21.99
C PHE A 354 -21.77 -4.62 -20.99
N TYR A 355 -20.94 -3.66 -21.42
CA TYR A 355 -19.97 -3.04 -20.51
C TYR A 355 -20.62 -2.20 -19.42
N ALA A 356 -21.72 -1.50 -19.72
CA ALA A 356 -22.50 -0.78 -18.70
C ALA A 356 -23.00 -1.73 -17.61
N ILE A 357 -23.53 -2.90 -17.99
CA ILE A 357 -23.96 -3.95 -17.05
C ILE A 357 -22.74 -4.47 -16.27
N VAL A 358 -21.62 -4.79 -16.92
CA VAL A 358 -20.40 -5.26 -16.24
C VAL A 358 -19.94 -4.27 -15.17
N PHE A 359 -19.82 -2.98 -15.51
CA PHE A 359 -19.41 -1.95 -14.55
C PHE A 359 -20.44 -1.77 -13.42
N ALA A 360 -21.74 -1.76 -13.74
CA ALA A 360 -22.79 -1.66 -12.74
C ALA A 360 -22.78 -2.86 -11.77
N VAL A 361 -22.67 -4.08 -12.30
CA VAL A 361 -22.59 -5.31 -11.48
C VAL A 361 -21.37 -5.29 -10.58
N ILE A 362 -20.20 -4.87 -11.08
CA ILE A 362 -18.99 -4.77 -10.25
C ILE A 362 -19.20 -3.77 -9.11
N VAL A 363 -19.69 -2.55 -9.38
CA VAL A 363 -19.94 -1.54 -8.34
C VAL A 363 -20.95 -2.06 -7.31
N ILE A 364 -22.08 -2.61 -7.75
CA ILE A 364 -23.14 -3.10 -6.87
C ILE A 364 -22.63 -4.28 -6.05
N ALA A 365 -22.03 -5.30 -6.68
CA ALA A 365 -21.50 -6.47 -5.98
C ALA A 365 -20.43 -6.07 -4.96
N PHE A 366 -19.53 -5.15 -5.34
CA PHE A 366 -18.50 -4.66 -4.45
C PHE A 366 -19.07 -3.88 -3.27
N ALA A 367 -20.05 -3.01 -3.50
CA ALA A 367 -20.75 -2.29 -2.43
C ALA A 367 -21.47 -3.27 -1.49
N VAL A 368 -22.20 -4.26 -2.02
CA VAL A 368 -22.91 -5.28 -1.23
C VAL A 368 -21.95 -6.12 -0.39
N VAL A 369 -20.83 -6.57 -0.96
CA VAL A 369 -19.83 -7.35 -0.23
C VAL A 369 -19.24 -6.54 0.93
N ASN A 370 -18.88 -5.27 0.70
CA ASN A 370 -18.30 -4.42 1.73
C ASN A 370 -19.32 -3.98 2.80
N ALA A 371 -20.57 -3.75 2.43
CA ALA A 371 -21.61 -3.30 3.35
C ALA A 371 -22.18 -4.44 4.20
N PHE A 372 -22.32 -5.65 3.65
CA PHE A 372 -23.07 -6.73 4.31
C PHE A 372 -22.27 -8.01 4.58
N VAL A 373 -21.30 -8.36 3.72
CA VAL A 373 -20.60 -9.65 3.83
C VAL A 373 -19.35 -9.54 4.69
N MET A 374 -18.48 -8.57 4.40
CA MET A 374 -17.23 -8.36 5.14
C MET A 374 -17.45 -8.11 6.64
N PRO A 375 -18.41 -7.26 7.07
CA PRO A 375 -18.58 -6.96 8.49
C PRO A 375 -19.00 -8.19 9.29
N LYS A 376 -19.82 -9.06 8.70
CA LYS A 376 -20.31 -10.31 9.32
C LYS A 376 -19.26 -11.41 9.37
N ARG A 377 -18.19 -11.30 8.58
CA ARG A 377 -17.16 -12.33 8.43
C ARG A 377 -15.82 -11.96 9.06
N ASP A 378 -15.75 -10.84 9.78
CA ASP A 378 -14.50 -10.39 10.39
C ASP A 378 -14.15 -11.22 11.64
N PRO A 379 -13.12 -12.09 11.57
CA PRO A 379 -12.76 -12.95 12.69
C PRO A 379 -12.07 -12.19 13.83
N ARG A 380 -11.57 -10.97 13.59
CA ARG A 380 -10.84 -10.18 14.59
C ARG A 380 -11.76 -9.23 15.36
N ARG A 381 -13.03 -9.13 14.96
CA ARG A 381 -13.98 -8.21 15.57
C ARG A 381 -14.16 -8.44 17.08
N PRO A 382 -14.31 -9.69 17.58
CA PRO A 382 -14.44 -9.92 19.02
C PRO A 382 -13.22 -9.44 19.82
N LEU A 383 -12.02 -9.68 19.31
CA LEU A 383 -10.75 -9.22 19.89
C LEU A 383 -10.70 -7.68 19.97
N VAL A 384 -11.04 -7.01 18.87
CA VAL A 384 -11.02 -5.54 18.80
C VAL A 384 -12.08 -4.94 19.71
N ASP A 385 -13.28 -5.50 19.74
CA ASP A 385 -14.36 -5.05 20.61
C ASP A 385 -13.99 -5.27 22.08
N PHE A 386 -13.30 -6.37 22.43
CA PHE A 386 -12.73 -6.60 23.76
C PHE A 386 -11.74 -5.49 24.13
N VAL A 387 -10.69 -5.26 23.33
CA VAL A 387 -9.67 -4.25 23.66
C VAL A 387 -10.27 -2.85 23.77
N ARG A 388 -11.13 -2.47 22.83
CA ARG A 388 -11.80 -1.16 22.85
C ARG A 388 -12.68 -0.99 24.10
N THR A 389 -13.47 -2.01 24.43
CA THR A 389 -14.40 -1.95 25.56
C THR A 389 -13.66 -1.92 26.89
N GLN A 390 -12.63 -2.76 27.06
CA GLN A 390 -11.90 -2.83 28.32
C GLN A 390 -11.03 -1.59 28.55
N THR A 391 -10.36 -1.09 27.51
CA THR A 391 -9.49 0.09 27.64
C THR A 391 -10.28 1.39 27.83
N SER A 392 -11.47 1.52 27.21
CA SER A 392 -12.32 2.71 27.41
C SER A 392 -13.03 2.78 28.77
N ARG A 393 -13.09 1.66 29.51
CA ARG A 393 -13.66 1.58 30.86
C ARG A 393 -12.64 1.86 31.97
N LEU A 394 -11.36 2.01 31.62
CA LEU A 394 -10.33 2.33 32.61
C LEU A 394 -10.56 3.75 33.17
N PRO A 395 -10.29 3.98 34.47
CA PRO A 395 -10.26 5.32 35.04
C PRO A 395 -9.32 6.24 34.26
N ALA A 396 -9.62 7.53 34.16
CA ALA A 396 -8.83 8.48 33.36
C ALA A 396 -7.37 8.59 33.85
N GLU A 397 -7.18 8.49 35.16
CA GLU A 397 -5.90 8.50 35.86
C GLU A 397 -5.16 7.15 35.82
N ALA A 398 -5.82 6.09 35.35
CA ALA A 398 -5.22 4.76 35.30
C ALA A 398 -4.06 4.72 34.32
N LYS A 399 -2.95 4.16 34.74
CA LYS A 399 -1.83 3.89 33.84
C LYS A 399 -2.06 2.55 33.17
N LEU A 400 -2.00 2.49 31.84
CA LEU A 400 -2.09 1.25 31.08
C LEU A 400 -0.71 0.85 30.55
N LEU A 401 -0.24 -0.32 30.96
CA LEU A 401 0.95 -0.96 30.43
C LEU A 401 0.54 -1.99 29.36
N VAL A 402 1.17 -1.96 28.20
CA VAL A 402 0.90 -2.92 27.13
C VAL A 402 2.16 -3.74 26.90
N VAL A 403 2.06 -5.06 27.16
CA VAL A 403 3.22 -5.96 27.22
C VAL A 403 3.14 -7.04 26.16
N GLY A 404 4.12 -7.08 25.26
CA GLY A 404 4.24 -8.13 24.24
C GLY A 404 3.12 -8.09 23.19
N LEU A 405 2.46 -6.94 23.03
CA LEU A 405 1.44 -6.70 22.01
C LEU A 405 1.92 -5.72 20.94
N GLY A 406 3.21 -5.42 20.91
CA GLY A 406 3.78 -4.40 20.04
C GLY A 406 3.43 -4.55 18.55
N GLN A 407 3.26 -5.79 18.07
CA GLN A 407 2.86 -6.09 16.69
C GLN A 407 1.46 -6.68 16.55
N HIS A 408 0.67 -6.61 17.60
CA HIS A 408 -0.65 -7.18 17.64
C HIS A 408 -1.65 -6.30 16.87
N ALA A 409 -2.55 -6.93 16.10
CA ALA A 409 -3.56 -6.20 15.31
C ALA A 409 -4.55 -5.39 16.18
N ALA A 410 -4.59 -5.64 17.49
CA ALA A 410 -5.42 -4.90 18.43
C ALA A 410 -4.83 -3.52 18.81
N TYR A 411 -3.55 -3.28 18.51
CA TYR A 411 -2.84 -2.08 18.93
C TYR A 411 -3.54 -0.77 18.57
N PRO A 412 -4.00 -0.55 17.32
CA PRO A 412 -4.61 0.73 16.96
C PRO A 412 -5.93 1.01 17.70
N TYR A 413 -6.49 0.01 18.38
CA TYR A 413 -7.81 0.07 19.01
C TYR A 413 -7.76 0.35 20.51
N ILE A 414 -6.57 0.54 21.08
CA ILE A 414 -6.40 0.95 22.47
C ILE A 414 -6.84 2.41 22.59
N GLN A 415 -7.88 2.68 23.36
CA GLN A 415 -8.46 4.03 23.52
C GLN A 415 -7.98 4.76 24.79
N HIS A 416 -6.89 4.29 25.38
CA HIS A 416 -6.33 4.83 26.62
C HIS A 416 -4.84 5.13 26.43
N ALA A 417 -4.36 6.22 27.05
CA ALA A 417 -2.94 6.51 27.06
C ALA A 417 -2.18 5.34 27.70
N CYS A 418 -1.21 4.79 26.98
CA CYS A 418 -0.53 3.59 27.42
C CYS A 418 0.98 3.67 27.19
N ARG A 419 1.70 2.93 28.02
CA ARG A 419 3.14 2.73 27.89
C ARG A 419 3.38 1.33 27.34
N TYR A 420 4.14 1.26 26.25
CA TYR A 420 4.56 0.00 25.64
C TYR A 420 5.87 -0.44 26.27
N VAL A 421 5.90 -1.69 26.72
CA VAL A 421 7.10 -2.29 27.31
C VAL A 421 7.19 -3.72 26.86
N ASP A 422 8.27 -4.04 26.16
CA ASP A 422 8.54 -5.37 25.64
C ASP A 422 9.67 -6.08 26.43
N ASP A 423 10.27 -5.41 27.42
CA ASP A 423 11.38 -5.90 28.23
C ASP A 423 10.92 -6.37 29.63
N PRO A 424 11.01 -7.68 29.98
CA PRO A 424 10.49 -8.22 31.24
C PRO A 424 11.03 -7.56 32.53
N PRO A 425 12.33 -7.23 32.66
CA PRO A 425 12.86 -6.49 33.81
C PRO A 425 12.20 -5.11 33.98
N GLN A 426 11.95 -4.39 32.89
CA GLN A 426 11.24 -3.10 32.94
C GLN A 426 9.79 -3.28 33.38
N VAL A 427 9.11 -4.33 32.91
CA VAL A 427 7.74 -4.65 33.37
C VAL A 427 7.74 -4.85 34.88
N LYS A 428 8.67 -5.67 35.42
CA LYS A 428 8.76 -5.93 36.86
C LYS A 428 9.02 -4.65 37.67
N ALA A 429 9.94 -3.80 37.21
CA ALA A 429 10.24 -2.53 37.87
C ALA A 429 9.02 -1.58 37.89
N ILE A 430 8.28 -1.49 36.79
CA ILE A 430 7.08 -0.63 36.69
C ILE A 430 5.94 -1.16 37.56
N VAL A 431 5.73 -2.49 37.56
CA VAL A 431 4.65 -3.11 38.32
C VAL A 431 4.85 -2.96 39.83
N ASN A 432 6.11 -3.01 40.29
CA ASN A 432 6.44 -2.92 41.72
C ASN A 432 6.55 -1.49 42.25
N ASP A 433 6.45 -0.46 41.40
CA ASP A 433 6.52 0.95 41.82
C ASP A 433 5.17 1.40 42.42
N PRO A 434 5.08 1.68 43.73
CA PRO A 434 3.84 2.08 44.39
C PRO A 434 3.26 3.40 43.84
N ALA A 435 4.10 4.27 43.26
CA ALA A 435 3.69 5.54 42.68
C ALA A 435 2.96 5.38 41.33
N GLN A 436 2.83 4.16 40.80
CA GLN A 436 2.15 3.87 39.54
C GLN A 436 0.66 3.50 39.71
N GLN A 437 0.13 3.41 40.93
CA GLN A 437 -1.25 3.00 41.16
C GLN A 437 -2.26 4.13 40.89
N PRO A 438 -3.40 3.87 40.21
CA PRO A 438 -3.85 2.57 39.70
C PRO A 438 -3.21 2.16 38.36
N LEU A 439 -2.56 0.99 38.33
CA LEU A 439 -1.87 0.41 37.16
C LEU A 439 -2.66 -0.79 36.61
N TYR A 440 -2.79 -0.86 35.29
CA TYR A 440 -3.36 -2.00 34.56
C TYR A 440 -2.38 -2.50 33.51
N VAL A 441 -2.42 -3.80 33.22
CA VAL A 441 -1.57 -4.44 32.21
C VAL A 441 -2.43 -5.17 31.20
N LEU A 442 -2.29 -4.84 29.92
CA LEU A 442 -2.89 -5.56 28.80
C LEU A 442 -1.82 -6.43 28.14
N THR A 443 -2.01 -7.75 28.17
CA THR A 443 -1.02 -8.71 27.64
C THR A 443 -1.66 -10.01 27.15
N LEU A 444 -0.87 -10.94 26.63
CA LEU A 444 -1.30 -12.31 26.31
C LEU A 444 -1.33 -13.16 27.59
N ALA A 445 -2.29 -14.07 27.70
CA ALA A 445 -2.38 -15.02 28.82
C ALA A 445 -1.07 -15.81 29.01
N ALA A 446 -0.39 -16.18 27.92
CA ALA A 446 0.93 -16.83 27.98
C ALA A 446 2.00 -16.03 28.74
N HIS A 447 1.94 -14.68 28.66
CA HIS A 447 2.89 -13.82 29.35
C HIS A 447 2.58 -13.73 30.86
N LEU A 448 1.32 -13.95 31.25
CA LEU A 448 0.93 -14.01 32.65
C LEU A 448 1.58 -15.19 33.37
N ASP A 449 1.51 -16.38 32.77
CA ASP A 449 2.14 -17.60 33.31
C ASP A 449 3.66 -17.44 33.49
N THR A 450 4.29 -16.61 32.65
CA THR A 450 5.72 -16.30 32.74
C THR A 450 5.98 -15.28 33.83
N ALA A 451 5.14 -14.24 33.93
CA ALA A 451 5.29 -13.20 34.93
C ALA A 451 5.05 -13.69 36.37
N GLU A 452 4.12 -14.63 36.57
CA GLU A 452 3.90 -15.27 37.87
C GLU A 452 5.12 -16.06 38.36
N LYS A 453 5.83 -16.74 37.45
CA LYS A 453 7.10 -17.44 37.78
C LYS A 453 8.21 -16.47 38.19
N GLU A 454 8.15 -15.23 37.71
CA GLU A 454 9.10 -14.15 38.06
C GLU A 454 8.70 -13.39 39.34
N GLY A 455 7.65 -13.84 40.04
CA GLY A 455 7.21 -13.30 41.32
C GLY A 455 6.24 -12.12 41.22
N LEU A 456 5.64 -11.87 40.05
CA LEU A 456 4.60 -10.85 39.88
C LEU A 456 3.22 -11.47 40.09
N ALA A 457 2.42 -10.89 40.99
CA ALA A 457 1.05 -11.33 41.24
C ALA A 457 0.05 -10.38 40.57
N PHE A 458 -0.88 -10.94 39.80
CA PHE A 458 -1.91 -10.18 39.10
C PHE A 458 -3.32 -10.67 39.43
N GLU A 459 -4.26 -9.75 39.41
CA GLU A 459 -5.69 -10.02 39.42
C GLU A 459 -6.24 -9.84 37.99
N VAL A 460 -6.92 -10.85 37.48
CA VAL A 460 -7.54 -10.78 36.15
C VAL A 460 -8.79 -9.90 36.21
N VAL A 461 -8.76 -8.78 35.49
CA VAL A 461 -9.90 -7.86 35.37
C VAL A 461 -10.84 -8.33 34.26
N ALA A 462 -10.28 -8.74 33.12
CA ALA A 462 -11.04 -9.24 31.99
C ALA A 462 -10.20 -10.19 31.13
N THR A 463 -10.85 -11.14 30.46
CA THR A 463 -10.22 -12.06 29.51
C THR A 463 -10.97 -12.02 28.19
N GLU A 464 -10.22 -12.08 27.09
CA GLU A 464 -10.79 -12.18 25.74
C GLU A 464 -11.72 -13.40 25.64
N PRO A 465 -12.93 -13.25 25.07
CA PRO A 465 -13.84 -14.37 24.86
C PRO A 465 -13.20 -15.51 24.09
N GLU A 466 -13.58 -16.74 24.43
CA GLU A 466 -13.03 -17.92 23.76
C GLU A 466 -13.45 -17.97 22.28
N SER A 467 -12.49 -18.32 21.43
CA SER A 467 -12.68 -18.43 19.98
C SER A 467 -11.98 -19.68 19.48
N LYS A 468 -12.65 -20.44 18.60
CA LYS A 468 -12.04 -21.59 17.90
C LYS A 468 -10.74 -21.22 17.13
N LYS A 469 -10.54 -19.95 16.81
CA LYS A 469 -9.34 -19.44 16.10
C LYS A 469 -8.25 -18.92 17.03
N THR A 470 -8.55 -18.69 18.31
CA THR A 470 -7.61 -18.15 19.30
C THR A 470 -7.68 -18.99 20.58
N PRO A 471 -7.15 -20.23 20.55
CA PRO A 471 -7.14 -21.06 21.74
C PRO A 471 -6.21 -20.46 22.82
N PRO A 472 -6.40 -20.79 24.10
CA PRO A 472 -5.38 -20.56 25.13
C PRO A 472 -4.04 -21.17 24.65
N PRO A 473 -2.89 -20.50 24.81
CA PRO A 473 -2.63 -19.32 25.65
C PRO A 473 -2.55 -17.97 24.87
N LYS A 474 -3.07 -17.89 23.65
CA LYS A 474 -2.98 -16.70 22.78
C LYS A 474 -4.03 -15.60 23.03
N ARG A 475 -4.80 -15.74 24.11
CA ARG A 475 -5.89 -14.80 24.45
C ARG A 475 -5.35 -13.55 25.12
N LEU A 476 -5.96 -12.40 24.85
CA LEU A 476 -5.66 -11.19 25.61
C LEU A 476 -6.29 -11.23 27.00
N VAL A 477 -5.56 -10.70 27.97
CA VAL A 477 -6.02 -10.47 29.34
C VAL A 477 -5.71 -9.03 29.74
N LEU A 478 -6.68 -8.40 30.40
CA LEU A 478 -6.46 -7.17 31.14
C LEU A 478 -6.36 -7.55 32.61
N VAL A 479 -5.25 -7.17 33.24
CA VAL A 479 -4.95 -7.52 34.63
C VAL A 479 -4.56 -6.28 35.43
N LYS A 480 -4.67 -6.38 36.75
CA LYS A 480 -4.24 -5.36 37.71
C LYS A 480 -3.22 -6.01 38.67
N PRO A 481 -2.06 -5.38 38.96
CA PRO A 481 -1.14 -5.91 39.96
C PRO A 481 -1.82 -6.06 41.33
N ARG A 482 -1.60 -7.17 42.01
CA ARG A 482 -1.99 -7.31 43.42
C ARG A 482 -0.95 -6.61 44.29
N ALA A 483 -1.39 -5.94 45.35
CA ALA A 483 -0.47 -5.54 46.40
C ALA A 483 0.19 -6.81 46.95
N THR A 484 1.52 -6.87 46.95
CA THR A 484 2.24 -7.89 47.70
C THR A 484 1.88 -7.68 49.16
N SER A 485 1.19 -8.66 49.77
CA SER A 485 1.08 -8.71 51.22
C SER A 485 2.50 -8.92 51.74
N ASP A 486 3.04 -7.90 52.41
CA ASP A 486 4.33 -7.96 53.11
C ASP A 486 4.43 -9.16 54.06
#